data_AF-A0A9P5P1E8-F1
#
_entry.id   AF-A0A9P5P1E8-F1
#
_cell.length_a   1.000
_cell.length_b   1.000
_cell.length_c   1.000
_cell.angle_alpha   90.00
_cell.angle_beta   90.00
_cell.angle_gamma   90.00
#
_symmetry.space_group_name_H-M   'P 1'
#
loop_
_entity.id
_entity.type
_entity.pdbx_description
1 polymer ?
#
loop_
_entity_poly.entity_id
_entity_poly.type
_entity_poly.pdbx_seq_one_letter_code
_entity_poly.pdbx_strand_id
1 'polypeptide(L)'
;MSAYLQITVLILHQGLYKCLNPDCYFMTMITNVSPTAKQSSVIHPCCRRILTVHEVACSQGFPDHFVFYAIEDSHCCIGNAVPWQLSLALEEEIKKALYRQYKQNQIEID
;
A
#
# COMPACT_ATOMS: atom_id res chain seq x y z
N MET A 1 -43.54 2.86 4.78
CA MET A 1 -42.46 3.83 4.46
C MET A 1 -41.32 3.86 5.49
N SER A 2 -41.43 3.27 6.69
CA SER A 2 -40.39 3.36 7.75
C SER A 2 -39.21 2.40 7.59
N ALA A 3 -39.38 1.23 6.96
CA ALA A 3 -38.30 0.23 6.87
C ALA A 3 -37.23 0.53 5.80
N TYR A 4 -37.61 1.17 4.69
CA TYR A 4 -36.67 1.53 3.61
C TYR A 4 -35.73 2.66 4.04
N LEU A 5 -36.21 3.64 4.82
CA LEU A 5 -35.37 4.71 5.35
C LEU A 5 -34.34 4.19 6.36
N GLN A 6 -34.72 3.16 7.13
CA GLN A 6 -33.83 2.50 8.10
C GLN A 6 -32.73 1.67 7.41
N ILE A 7 -33.01 1.12 6.22
CA ILE A 7 -32.04 0.39 5.40
C ILE A 7 -31.08 1.35 4.67
N THR A 8 -31.52 2.53 4.25
CA THR A 8 -30.63 3.53 3.61
C THR A 8 -29.63 4.15 4.60
N VAL A 9 -30.01 4.33 5.87
CA VAL A 9 -29.12 4.92 6.89
C VAL A 9 -28.08 3.91 7.41
N LEU A 10 -28.37 2.60 7.38
CA LEU A 10 -27.43 1.57 7.84
C LEU A 10 -26.25 1.31 6.87
N ILE A 11 -26.32 1.82 5.64
CA ILE A 11 -25.26 1.67 4.63
C ILE A 11 -24.19 2.79 4.77
N LEU A 12 -24.45 3.84 5.54
CA LEU A 12 -23.56 4.98 5.68
C LEU A 12 -22.67 4.85 6.93
N HIS A 13 -21.40 4.51 6.66
CA HIS A 13 -20.21 4.93 7.43
C HIS A 13 -19.69 4.06 8.59
N GLN A 14 -19.44 2.77 8.40
CA GLN A 14 -18.55 1.99 9.29
C GLN A 14 -17.04 2.30 9.13
N GLY A 15 -16.67 3.38 8.44
CA GLY A 15 -15.28 3.73 8.22
C GLY A 15 -15.13 5.04 7.47
N LEU A 16 -15.54 6.15 8.09
CA LEU A 16 -14.98 7.46 7.78
C LEU A 16 -14.18 7.98 8.96
N TYR A 17 -13.19 8.84 8.72
CA TYR A 17 -12.39 9.49 9.77
C TYR A 17 -11.81 8.50 10.80
N LYS A 18 -11.51 7.28 10.35
CA LYS A 18 -10.99 6.24 11.23
C LYS A 18 -9.51 6.46 11.48
N CYS A 19 -9.11 6.48 12.75
CA CYS A 19 -7.70 6.45 13.13
C CYS A 19 -7.10 5.07 12.86
N LEU A 20 -5.84 5.04 12.46
CA LEU A 20 -5.06 3.81 12.41
C LEU A 20 -4.96 3.21 13.82
N ASN A 21 -4.99 1.88 13.93
CA ASN A 21 -4.69 1.20 15.19
C ASN A 21 -3.18 0.95 15.26
N PRO A 22 -2.46 1.47 16.28
CA PRO A 22 -1.01 1.31 16.39
C PRO A 22 -0.56 -0.15 16.58
N ASP A 23 -1.42 -1.02 17.11
CA ASP A 23 -1.11 -2.45 17.34
C ASP A 23 -1.44 -3.32 16.12
N CYS A 24 -1.89 -2.71 15.02
CA CYS A 24 -2.31 -3.40 13.81
C CYS A 24 -1.45 -3.00 12.60
N TYR A 25 -1.72 -3.66 11.48
CA TYR A 25 -1.10 -3.38 10.20
C TYR A 25 -1.79 -2.21 9.48
N PHE A 26 -1.07 -1.62 8.53
CA PHE A 26 -1.64 -0.66 7.60
C PHE A 26 -2.68 -1.35 6.69
N MET A 27 -3.86 -0.75 6.57
CA MET A 27 -4.84 -1.19 5.57
C MET A 27 -4.27 -0.97 4.16
N THR A 28 -4.87 -1.63 3.16
CA THR A 28 -4.45 -1.49 1.76
C THR A 28 -4.23 -0.02 1.41
N MET A 29 -3.02 0.27 0.96
CA MET A 29 -2.65 1.63 0.64
C MET A 29 -3.41 2.09 -0.60
N ILE A 30 -4.16 3.17 -0.43
CA ILE A 30 -4.94 3.78 -1.48
C ILE A 30 -4.22 4.98 -2.05
N THR A 31 -4.48 5.23 -3.32
CA THR A 31 -3.96 6.39 -4.06
C THR A 31 -4.56 7.71 -3.61
N ASN A 32 -5.70 7.67 -2.89
CA ASN A 32 -6.40 8.85 -2.38
C ASN A 32 -6.49 8.79 -0.86
N VAL A 33 -5.64 9.53 -0.16
CA VAL A 33 -5.55 9.59 1.32
C VAL A 33 -6.66 10.44 1.98
N SER A 34 -7.82 10.58 1.34
CA SER A 34 -8.94 11.32 1.90
C SER A 34 -9.63 10.55 3.06
N PRO A 35 -9.93 11.21 4.19
CA PRO A 35 -10.61 10.58 5.33
C PRO A 35 -12.08 10.25 5.05
N THR A 36 -12.62 10.71 3.92
CA THR A 36 -13.99 10.40 3.46
C THR A 36 -14.00 9.21 2.49
N ALA A 37 -12.83 8.70 2.08
CA ALA A 37 -12.73 7.57 1.17
C ALA A 37 -13.23 6.26 1.84
N LYS A 38 -13.60 5.28 1.00
CA LYS A 38 -14.12 3.97 1.44
C LYS A 38 -13.15 3.22 2.37
N GLN A 39 -11.84 3.48 2.24
CA GLN A 39 -10.80 3.04 3.15
C GLN A 39 -10.28 4.25 3.94
N SER A 40 -11.04 4.70 4.94
CA SER A 40 -10.76 5.94 5.67
C SER A 40 -9.74 5.82 6.81
N SER A 41 -9.06 4.68 6.97
CA SER A 41 -8.12 4.45 8.07
C SER A 41 -6.78 5.13 7.80
N VAL A 42 -6.80 6.44 7.57
CA VAL A 42 -5.67 7.25 7.09
C VAL A 42 -5.25 8.34 8.08
N ILE A 43 -5.86 8.35 9.27
CA ILE A 43 -5.53 9.31 10.35
C ILE A 43 -4.50 8.68 11.28
N HIS A 44 -3.46 9.46 11.61
CA HIS A 44 -2.40 9.03 12.51
C HIS A 44 -2.94 8.73 13.92
N PRO A 45 -2.48 7.67 14.61
CA PRO A 45 -3.06 7.22 15.89
C PRO A 45 -2.97 8.27 17.01
N CYS A 46 -1.82 8.97 17.09
CA CYS A 46 -1.56 9.97 18.14
C CYS A 46 -1.75 11.42 17.69
N CYS A 47 -1.78 11.67 16.38
CA CYS A 47 -1.68 13.02 15.81
C CYS A 47 -2.95 13.30 15.02
N ARG A 48 -3.56 14.47 15.21
CA ARG A 48 -4.80 14.86 14.50
C ARG A 48 -4.52 15.31 13.07
N ARG A 49 -3.89 14.44 12.28
CA ARG A 49 -3.54 14.66 10.86
C ARG A 49 -3.66 13.37 10.09
N ILE A 50 -3.75 13.50 8.77
CA ILE A 50 -3.57 12.37 7.85
C ILE A 50 -2.11 11.89 7.87
N LEU A 51 -1.90 10.67 7.40
CA LEU A 51 -0.57 10.11 7.22
C LEU A 51 0.24 10.96 6.22
N THR A 52 1.49 11.20 6.55
CA THR A 52 2.45 11.87 5.68
C THR A 52 2.89 10.95 4.54
N VAL A 53 3.44 11.55 3.48
CA VAL A 53 4.05 10.83 2.36
C VAL A 53 5.09 9.82 2.86
N HIS A 54 5.86 10.18 3.89
CA HIS A 54 6.88 9.30 4.45
C HIS A 54 6.28 8.12 5.22
N GLU A 55 5.27 8.32 6.06
CA GLU A 55 4.60 7.21 6.76
C GLU A 55 3.96 6.22 5.79
N VAL A 56 3.41 6.76 4.69
CA VAL A 56 2.88 6.00 3.55
C VAL A 56 4.02 5.22 2.88
N ALA A 57 5.15 5.85 2.57
CA ALA A 57 6.33 5.17 2.01
C ALA A 57 6.87 4.06 2.94
N CYS A 58 6.96 4.30 4.24
CA CYS A 58 7.38 3.31 5.24
C CYS A 58 6.43 2.11 5.24
N SER A 59 5.12 2.30 5.10
CA SER A 59 4.17 1.18 5.05
C SER A 59 4.27 0.32 3.79
N GLN A 60 4.76 0.86 2.66
CA GLN A 60 5.17 0.07 1.48
C GLN A 60 6.56 -0.56 1.64
N GLY A 61 7.29 -0.21 2.70
CA GLY A 61 8.63 -0.70 2.96
C GLY A 61 9.76 0.00 2.22
N PHE A 62 9.51 1.19 1.66
CA PHE A 62 10.57 1.98 1.06
C PHE A 62 11.57 2.42 2.13
N PRO A 63 12.88 2.44 1.82
CA PRO A 63 13.88 2.93 2.75
C PRO A 63 13.79 4.46 2.91
N ASP A 64 14.16 4.97 4.08
CA ASP A 64 13.98 6.39 4.42
C ASP A 64 14.75 7.35 3.50
N HIS A 65 15.83 6.88 2.87
CA HIS A 65 16.65 7.64 1.92
C HIS A 65 16.10 7.62 0.48
N PHE A 66 14.96 6.97 0.23
CA PHE A 66 14.35 6.94 -1.09
C PHE A 66 13.71 8.29 -1.41
N VAL A 67 14.12 8.88 -2.54
CA VAL A 67 13.60 10.18 -2.99
C VAL A 67 12.49 9.96 -4.02
N PHE A 68 11.28 10.37 -3.66
CA PHE A 68 10.14 10.36 -4.57
C PHE A 68 10.07 11.68 -5.34
N TYR A 69 10.04 11.58 -6.67
CA TYR A 69 9.71 12.70 -7.56
C TYR A 69 8.34 12.45 -8.17
N ALA A 70 7.33 13.20 -7.73
CA ALA A 70 5.99 13.13 -8.27
C ALA A 70 5.67 14.46 -8.98
N ILE A 71 5.11 14.37 -10.19
CA ILE A 71 4.58 15.52 -10.92
C ILE A 71 3.22 15.93 -10.32
N GLU A 72 2.48 14.95 -9.80
CA GLU A 72 1.18 15.11 -9.15
C GLU A 72 1.25 14.66 -7.67
N ASP A 73 0.19 14.02 -7.17
CA ASP A 73 0.10 13.56 -5.79
C ASP A 73 1.10 12.42 -5.52
N SER A 74 2.06 12.70 -4.63
CA SER A 74 3.06 11.71 -4.18
C SER A 74 2.41 10.48 -3.52
N HIS A 75 1.26 10.65 -2.85
CA HIS A 75 0.52 9.54 -2.26
C HIS A 75 -0.01 8.58 -3.33
N CYS A 76 -0.39 9.08 -4.51
CA CYS A 76 -0.84 8.26 -5.62
C CYS A 76 0.31 7.43 -6.20
N CYS A 77 1.48 8.04 -6.39
CA CYS A 77 2.68 7.33 -6.86
C CYS A 77 3.08 6.20 -5.91
N ILE A 78 3.08 6.45 -4.60
CA ILE A 78 3.46 5.45 -3.60
C ILE A 78 2.37 4.38 -3.44
N GLY A 79 1.09 4.76 -3.50
CA GLY A 79 -0.02 3.82 -3.41
C GLY A 79 -0.08 2.84 -4.59
N ASN A 80 0.27 3.29 -5.79
CA ASN A 80 0.34 2.44 -6.99
C ASN A 80 1.64 1.62 -7.09
N ALA A 81 2.67 1.96 -6.32
CA ALA A 81 3.92 1.24 -6.34
C ALA A 81 3.78 -0.16 -5.72
N VAL A 82 4.60 -1.10 -6.19
CA VAL A 82 4.72 -2.42 -5.57
C VAL A 82 5.53 -2.27 -4.26
N PRO A 83 5.14 -2.98 -3.18
CA PRO A 83 5.93 -2.98 -1.94
C PRO A 83 7.38 -3.37 -2.21
N TRP A 84 8.30 -2.70 -1.51
CA TRP A 84 9.74 -2.87 -1.74
C TRP A 84 10.19 -4.30 -1.42
N GLN A 85 9.78 -4.86 -0.28
CA GLN A 85 10.19 -6.21 0.13
C GLN A 85 9.63 -7.29 -0.80
N LEU A 86 8.42 -7.10 -1.34
CA LEU A 86 7.84 -8.02 -2.30
C LEU A 86 8.66 -8.05 -3.59
N SER A 87 9.12 -6.89 -4.03
CA SER A 87 9.95 -6.76 -5.23
C SER A 87 11.30 -7.46 -5.06
N LEU A 88 11.94 -7.32 -3.89
CA LEU A 88 13.18 -8.03 -3.56
C LEU A 88 13.01 -9.55 -3.55
N ALA A 89 11.94 -10.06 -2.94
CA ALA A 89 11.67 -11.50 -2.92
C ALA A 89 11.43 -12.05 -4.34
N LEU A 90 10.69 -11.30 -5.17
CA LEU A 90 10.44 -11.66 -6.56
C LEU A 90 11.73 -11.68 -7.38
N GLU A 91 12.59 -10.68 -7.19
CA GLU A 91 13.89 -10.58 -7.86
C GLU A 91 14.78 -11.79 -7.57
N GLU A 92 14.83 -12.24 -6.31
CA GLU A 92 15.63 -13.39 -5.91
C GLU A 92 15.19 -14.68 -6.63
N GLU A 93 13.88 -14.92 -6.72
CA GLU A 93 13.34 -16.09 -7.40
C GLU A 93 13.56 -16.05 -8.92
N ILE A 94 13.43 -14.87 -9.54
CA ILE A 94 13.75 -14.67 -10.96
C ILE A 94 15.22 -14.96 -11.21
N LYS A 95 16.13 -14.44 -10.39
CA LYS A 95 17.58 -14.69 -10.51
C LYS A 95 17.91 -16.18 -10.41
N LYS A 96 17.31 -16.90 -9.46
CA LYS A 96 17.47 -18.35 -9.33
C LYS A 96 16.99 -19.10 -10.57
N ALA A 97 15.85 -18.70 -11.13
CA ALA A 97 15.31 -19.30 -12.35
C ALA A 97 16.25 -19.09 -13.56
N LEU A 98 16.72 -17.85 -13.76
CA LEU A 98 17.67 -17.52 -14.82
C LEU A 98 18.99 -18.27 -14.68
N TYR A 99 19.50 -18.40 -13.45
CA TYR A 99 20.72 -19.16 -13.18
C TYR A 99 20.57 -20.65 -13.52
N ARG A 100 19.42 -21.25 -13.18
CA ARG A 100 19.11 -22.65 -13.54
C ARG A 100 19.09 -22.83 -15.06
N GLN A 101 18.42 -21.93 -15.78
CA GLN A 101 18.36 -21.96 -17.24
C GLN A 101 19.75 -21.81 -17.88
N TYR A 102 20.57 -20.89 -17.37
CA TYR A 102 21.95 -20.71 -17.84
C TYR A 102 22.79 -21.98 -17.71
N LYS A 103 22.72 -22.66 -16.56
CA LYS A 103 23.44 -23.93 -16.35
C LYS A 103 22.99 -25.03 -17.29
N GLN A 104 21.68 -25.16 -17.54
CA GLN A 104 21.16 -26.17 -18.48
C GLN A 104 21.70 -25.94 -19.89
N ASN A 105 21.68 -24.69 -20.36
CA ASN A 105 22.18 -24.35 -21.69
C ASN A 105 23.70 -24.57 -21.85
N GLN A 106 24.50 -24.49 -20.78
CA GLN A 106 25.93 -24.79 -20.88
C GLN A 106 26.21 -26.29 -20.93
N ILE A 107 25.39 -27.12 -20.26
CA ILE A 107 25.51 -28.58 -20.31
C ILE A 107 25.11 -29.13 -21.69
N GLU A 108 24.26 -28.43 -22.43
CA GLU A 108 23.85 -28.82 -23.79
C GLU A 108 24.87 -28.49 -24.89
N ILE A 109 25.90 -27.69 -24.60
CA ILE A 109 26.91 -27.23 -25.58
C ILE A 109 28.23 -28.02 -25.46
N ASP A 110 28.46 -28.71 -24.32
CA ASP A 110 29.54 -29.69 -24.12
C ASP A 110 29.10 -31.12 -24.48
#